data_AF-A0A819VGN8-F1
#
_entry.id   AF-A0A819VGN8-F1
#
_cell.length_a   1.000
_cell.length_b   1.000
_cell.length_c   1.000
_cell.angle_alpha   90.00
_cell.angle_beta   90.00
_cell.angle_gamma   90.00
#
_symmetry.space_group_name_H-M   'P 1'
#
loop_
_entity.id
_entity.type
_entity.pdbx_description
1 polymer ?
#
loop_
_entity_poly.entity_id
_entity_poly.type
_entity_poly.pdbx_seq_one_letter_code
_entity_poly.pdbx_strand_id
1 'polypeptide(L)'
;ITSNEKISGLQSVDDRLVDGVSAWPLIFYALRAGDNDLALNIIQKANLPHVRTLLETYLSKEQTTITNTSTTTTTAAATTTTNKSSNIRNIEYSLVGNPYKRAVICILDRTNLVDAHEDVLLCIEDFLWIKLAQIQIINETAFHDRTNIQLTIPRLQRWILRDLGEEYFKAYEQPFRYTRILLLCGAFESACEFLFKIPSTKVHSIHLAIYFNEKYLLGLTSSIDECMIMIAGSSQQNKTNTALNLPKLIESYLKEKLIHDQRRYWELINYAYALINIEHLEAGTEFRRLLIDLTTNLDDLHIVYGKWIIVTENDGGEENKLVKLERGLLHRLFSHLDDSDIDDILISLATIVEEHHRSHLLVASALFELARDYTSSIRLASEYMTQIIHDRLLISTSTSTLLPFVYELAQRLQILSNLKQTETKQNYYLLLDIYAFVDYYLRVGQHERAFIVLRQLRLFPYGKDYDEDEQVRQLFTSNKWLQQLFPHLCLAALRTHLAVIQQGSNISLNEEEQNQYEFYRRTAPIDLIHLAEFAHMQSQLFTRTQLRSIDRLCEQANQYHDQDMEFH
;
A
#
# COMPACT_ATOMS: atom_id res chain seq x y z
N ILE A 1 66.48 21.68 -0.21
CA ILE A 1 67.12 22.23 -1.42
C ILE A 1 66.01 22.83 -2.27
N THR A 2 65.90 24.16 -2.17
CA THR A 2 65.31 25.13 -3.12
C THR A 2 64.06 24.76 -3.92
N SER A 3 62.91 25.27 -3.46
CA SER A 3 61.78 25.65 -4.33
C SER A 3 61.23 27.00 -3.85
N ASN A 4 62.11 28.01 -3.90
CA ASN A 4 61.80 29.42 -3.63
C ASN A 4 61.37 30.18 -4.90
N GLU A 5 61.08 29.47 -5.98
CA GLU A 5 60.76 30.06 -7.28
C GLU A 5 59.40 29.53 -7.76
N LYS A 6 58.32 30.08 -7.20
CA LYS A 6 56.99 30.13 -7.84
C LYS A 6 55.95 31.03 -7.13
N ILE A 7 56.36 31.80 -6.12
CA ILE A 7 55.46 32.76 -5.42
C ILE A 7 55.65 34.20 -5.95
N SER A 8 56.66 34.48 -6.76
CA SER A 8 57.02 35.83 -7.22
C SER A 8 56.27 36.31 -8.47
N GLY A 9 55.02 35.87 -8.68
CA GLY A 9 54.26 36.11 -9.91
C GLY A 9 52.90 36.78 -9.76
N LEU A 10 52.49 37.20 -8.56
CA LEU A 10 51.16 37.81 -8.33
C LEU A 10 51.13 38.81 -7.16
N GLN A 11 52.23 39.55 -6.93
CA GLN A 11 52.13 40.77 -6.11
C GLN A 11 51.54 41.90 -6.95
N SER A 12 50.21 41.87 -7.11
CA SER A 12 49.46 43.06 -7.51
C SER A 12 49.53 44.09 -6.39
N VAL A 13 49.57 45.37 -6.76
CA VAL A 13 49.80 46.56 -5.90
C VAL A 13 48.78 46.72 -4.75
N ASP A 14 47.79 45.83 -4.63
CA ASP A 14 46.67 45.85 -3.68
C ASP A 14 46.73 44.77 -2.58
N ASP A 15 47.77 43.93 -2.55
CA ASP A 15 47.90 42.83 -1.58
C ASP A 15 48.47 43.32 -0.24
N ARG A 16 47.57 43.70 0.67
CA ARG A 16 47.96 44.04 2.05
C ARG A 16 48.40 42.80 2.80
N LEU A 17 49.55 42.89 3.47
CA LEU A 17 50.14 41.79 4.25
C LEU A 17 49.75 41.91 5.72
N VAL A 18 49.29 40.81 6.32
CA VAL A 18 49.15 40.63 7.77
C VAL A 18 50.17 39.59 8.19
N ASP A 19 51.05 39.94 9.13
CA ASP A 19 52.10 39.06 9.65
C ASP A 19 52.97 38.41 8.53
N GLY A 20 53.18 39.13 7.41
CA GLY A 20 53.97 38.68 6.25
C GLY A 20 53.22 37.85 5.21
N VAL A 21 51.93 37.60 5.40
CA VAL A 21 51.07 36.79 4.50
C VAL A 21 49.97 37.66 3.88
N SER A 22 49.56 37.39 2.64
CA SER A 22 48.45 38.11 2.00
C SER A 22 47.16 38.00 2.83
N ALA A 23 46.54 39.14 3.12
CA ALA A 23 45.36 39.19 3.99
C ALA A 23 44.11 38.55 3.34
N TRP A 24 43.97 38.62 2.01
CA TRP A 24 42.75 38.19 1.31
C TRP A 24 42.47 36.69 1.41
N PRO A 25 43.44 35.78 1.20
CA PRO A 25 43.25 34.36 1.46
C PRO A 25 42.91 34.06 2.92
N LEU A 26 43.57 34.75 3.88
CA LEU A 26 43.30 34.56 5.31
C LEU A 26 41.88 34.96 5.69
N ILE A 27 41.39 36.08 5.14
CA ILE A 27 40.00 36.53 5.34
C ILE A 27 39.02 35.52 4.70
N PHE A 28 39.29 35.08 3.48
CA PHE A 28 38.44 34.10 2.78
C PHE A 28 38.33 32.79 3.56
N TYR A 29 39.44 32.22 4.02
CA TYR A 29 39.43 30.97 4.77
C TYR A 29 38.84 31.13 6.18
N ALA A 30 39.01 32.28 6.83
CA ALA A 30 38.33 32.59 8.10
C ALA A 30 36.80 32.62 7.93
N LEU A 31 36.30 33.30 6.89
CA LEU A 31 34.87 33.30 6.54
C LEU A 31 34.38 31.89 6.18
N ARG A 32 35.17 31.12 5.43
CA ARG A 32 34.85 29.74 5.04
C ARG A 32 34.77 28.78 6.23
N ALA A 33 35.55 29.03 7.27
CA ALA A 33 35.50 28.30 8.53
C ALA A 33 34.33 28.74 9.43
N GLY A 34 33.64 29.84 9.10
CA GLY A 34 32.59 30.43 9.91
C GLY A 34 33.10 31.28 11.08
N ASP A 35 34.40 31.55 11.16
CA ASP A 35 35.01 32.36 12.21
C ASP A 35 35.03 33.84 11.80
N ASN A 36 33.91 34.50 12.05
CA ASN A 36 33.71 35.91 11.70
C ASN A 36 34.56 36.86 12.57
N ASP A 37 34.88 36.47 13.81
CA ASP A 37 35.69 37.27 14.73
C ASP A 37 37.16 37.27 14.31
N LEU A 38 37.68 36.11 13.88
CA LEU A 38 39.00 36.00 13.28
C LEU A 38 39.09 36.83 12.00
N ALA A 39 38.06 36.76 11.13
CA ALA A 39 38.00 37.58 9.93
C ALA A 39 38.04 39.09 10.27
N LEU A 40 37.29 39.55 11.26
CA LEU A 40 37.31 40.93 11.74
C LEU A 40 38.70 41.33 12.28
N ASN A 41 39.35 40.48 13.06
CA ASN A 41 40.70 40.72 13.58
C ASN A 41 41.74 40.85 12.45
N ILE A 42 41.67 40.00 11.43
CA ILE A 42 42.54 40.07 10.26
C ILE A 42 42.29 41.36 9.46
N ILE A 43 41.01 41.73 9.25
CA ILE A 43 40.61 42.97 8.56
C ILE A 43 41.12 44.21 9.32
N GLN A 44 41.06 44.21 10.66
CA GLN A 44 41.59 45.28 11.51
C GLN A 44 43.11 45.39 11.39
N LYS A 45 43.83 44.25 11.45
CA LYS A 45 45.28 44.21 11.25
C LYS A 45 45.70 44.65 9.84
N ALA A 46 44.91 44.32 8.82
CA ALA A 46 45.11 44.72 7.42
C ALA A 46 44.68 46.18 7.13
N ASN A 47 44.13 46.89 8.13
CA ASN A 47 43.63 48.25 8.05
C ASN A 47 42.57 48.48 6.95
N LEU A 48 41.63 47.55 6.75
CA LEU A 48 40.60 47.59 5.69
C LEU A 48 39.23 48.07 6.25
N PRO A 49 39.02 49.38 6.50
CA PRO A 49 37.81 49.87 7.17
C PRO A 49 36.53 49.65 6.36
N HIS A 50 36.60 49.71 5.03
CA HIS A 50 35.43 49.51 4.17
C HIS A 50 34.92 48.06 4.23
N VAL A 51 35.82 47.08 4.16
CA VAL A 51 35.49 45.65 4.27
C VAL A 51 34.96 45.33 5.67
N ARG A 52 35.50 45.98 6.70
CA ARG A 52 34.97 45.90 8.06
C ARG A 52 33.50 46.33 8.12
N THR A 53 33.16 47.50 7.56
CA THR A 53 31.76 47.97 7.52
C THR A 53 30.86 47.02 6.74
N LEU A 54 31.34 46.43 5.64
CA LEU A 54 30.59 45.42 4.88
C LEU A 54 30.34 44.15 5.71
N LEU A 55 31.35 43.62 6.41
CA LEU A 55 31.20 42.45 7.26
C LEU A 55 30.28 42.73 8.45
N GLU A 56 30.42 43.86 9.11
CA GLU A 56 29.52 44.28 10.20
C GLU A 56 28.07 44.43 9.70
N THR A 57 27.87 44.97 8.48
CA THR A 57 26.55 45.07 7.84
C THR A 57 25.98 43.70 7.47
N TYR A 58 26.82 42.79 6.98
CA TYR A 58 26.46 41.42 6.65
C TYR A 58 25.95 40.67 7.89
N LEU A 59 26.71 40.73 8.99
CA LEU A 59 26.34 40.10 10.27
C LEU A 59 25.08 40.70 10.89
N SER A 60 24.92 42.04 10.82
CA SER A 60 23.74 42.73 11.34
C SER A 60 22.46 42.33 10.59
N LYS A 61 22.54 42.15 9.27
CA LYS A 61 21.41 41.70 8.44
C LYS A 61 21.03 40.26 8.75
N GLU A 62 22.00 39.36 8.96
CA GLU A 62 21.72 37.99 9.39
C GLU A 62 20.95 37.95 10.72
N GLN A 63 21.35 38.73 11.72
CA GLN A 63 20.69 38.79 13.04
C GLN A 63 19.25 39.33 12.96
N THR A 64 18.98 40.37 12.16
CA THR A 64 17.62 40.91 11.98
C THR A 64 16.66 39.96 11.26
N THR A 65 17.18 39.03 10.46
CA THR A 65 16.37 38.03 9.76
C THR A 65 15.92 36.91 10.70
N ILE A 66 16.75 36.60 11.70
CA ILE A 66 16.49 35.58 12.74
C ILE A 66 15.50 36.08 13.80
N THR A 67 15.53 37.37 14.17
CA THR A 67 14.63 37.91 15.20
C THR A 67 13.18 38.13 14.73
N ASN A 68 12.99 38.51 13.46
CA ASN A 68 11.67 38.74 12.87
C ASN A 68 10.87 37.45 12.61
N THR A 69 11.51 36.27 12.65
CA THR A 69 10.82 34.96 12.54
C THR A 69 10.22 34.49 13.87
N SER A 70 10.54 35.14 15.00
CA SER A 70 10.12 34.71 16.35
C SER A 70 9.02 35.55 17.03
N THR A 71 8.53 36.64 16.43
CA THR A 71 7.47 37.46 17.05
C THR A 71 6.43 37.94 16.03
N THR A 72 5.35 37.18 15.88
CA THR A 72 4.07 37.73 15.42
C THR A 72 3.52 38.64 16.52
N THR A 73 3.39 39.93 16.18
CA THR A 73 2.73 41.05 16.87
C THR A 73 3.69 42.13 17.38
N THR A 74 3.87 43.17 16.59
CA THR A 74 3.42 44.54 16.93
C THR A 74 3.76 45.50 15.79
N THR A 75 2.73 46.20 15.35
CA THR A 75 2.81 47.43 14.54
C THR A 75 3.60 48.50 15.27
N ALA A 76 4.84 48.77 14.85
CA ALA A 76 5.52 50.04 15.09
C ALA A 76 6.69 50.24 14.12
N ALA A 77 6.78 51.45 13.58
CA ALA A 77 7.92 52.04 12.87
C ALA A 77 8.18 51.54 11.44
N ALA A 78 7.22 51.82 10.55
CA ALA A 78 7.54 52.36 9.24
C ALA A 78 8.27 53.71 9.43
N THR A 79 9.56 53.67 9.72
CA THR A 79 10.44 54.83 9.65
C THR A 79 11.38 54.61 8.49
N THR A 80 10.94 55.12 7.35
CA THR A 80 11.70 55.68 6.24
C THR A 80 13.21 55.66 6.50
N THR A 81 13.87 54.55 6.14
CA THR A 81 15.28 54.60 5.80
C THR A 81 15.39 54.14 4.37
N THR A 82 15.19 55.10 3.48
CA THR A 82 15.75 55.13 2.13
C THR A 82 17.27 54.96 2.25
N ASN A 83 17.72 53.74 2.52
CA ASN A 83 19.13 53.39 2.53
C ASN A 83 19.59 53.29 1.08
N LYS A 84 20.02 54.44 0.54
CA LYS A 84 21.29 54.70 -0.17
C LYS A 84 22.09 53.48 -0.70
N SER A 85 21.45 52.46 -1.27
CA SER A 85 22.13 51.37 -1.99
C SER A 85 22.46 51.75 -3.43
N SER A 86 22.19 53.00 -3.82
CA SER A 86 22.53 53.58 -5.12
C SER A 86 23.97 54.09 -5.21
N ASN A 87 24.71 54.23 -4.11
CA ASN A 87 26.05 54.84 -4.11
C ASN A 87 27.24 53.85 -4.08
N ILE A 88 27.01 52.53 -4.07
CA ILE A 88 28.09 51.51 -4.03
C ILE A 88 28.31 50.84 -5.40
N ARG A 89 27.53 51.19 -6.43
CA ARG A 89 27.72 50.63 -7.78
C ARG A 89 29.02 51.08 -8.49
N ASN A 90 29.76 52.04 -7.91
CA ASN A 90 30.94 52.68 -8.51
C ASN A 90 32.21 52.59 -7.64
N ILE A 91 32.36 51.59 -6.78
CA ILE A 91 33.71 51.23 -6.34
C ILE A 91 34.27 50.39 -7.47
N GLU A 92 35.34 50.86 -8.11
CA GLU A 92 36.08 50.16 -9.15
C GLU A 92 36.18 48.67 -8.84
N TYR A 93 35.27 47.90 -9.44
CA TYR A 93 35.38 46.48 -9.64
C TYR A 93 36.50 46.26 -10.67
N SER A 94 37.74 46.63 -10.33
CA SER A 94 38.87 45.93 -10.92
C SER A 94 38.81 44.50 -10.37
N LEU A 95 37.89 43.72 -10.92
CA LEU A 95 37.77 42.26 -10.82
C LEU A 95 38.99 41.56 -11.44
N VAL A 96 39.91 42.36 -11.99
CA VAL A 96 41.24 42.02 -12.47
C VAL A 96 42.23 42.31 -11.34
N GLY A 97 42.80 41.25 -10.76
CA GLY A 97 43.78 41.36 -9.68
C GLY A 97 43.83 40.09 -8.83
N ASN A 98 43.22 40.14 -7.65
CA ASN A 98 43.27 39.06 -6.65
C ASN A 98 41.93 38.26 -6.61
N PRO A 99 41.95 36.95 -6.90
CA PRO A 99 40.73 36.13 -6.93
C PRO A 99 40.07 35.98 -5.55
N TYR A 100 40.84 35.97 -4.46
CA TYR A 100 40.32 35.92 -3.09
C TYR A 100 39.64 37.24 -2.68
N LYS A 101 40.21 38.39 -3.08
CA LYS A 101 39.60 39.71 -2.88
C LYS A 101 38.22 39.78 -3.54
N ARG A 102 38.13 39.31 -4.79
CA ARG A 102 36.87 39.23 -5.54
C ARG A 102 35.84 38.35 -4.82
N ALA A 103 36.22 37.13 -4.42
CA ALA A 103 35.32 36.21 -3.73
C ALA A 103 34.79 36.79 -2.41
N VAL A 104 35.66 37.37 -1.57
CA VAL A 104 35.26 37.98 -0.29
C VAL A 104 34.26 39.11 -0.50
N ILE A 105 34.52 40.02 -1.45
CA ILE A 105 33.60 41.14 -1.74
C ILE A 105 32.25 40.61 -2.26
N CYS A 106 32.26 39.63 -3.17
CA CYS A 106 31.04 39.02 -3.71
C CYS A 106 30.20 38.30 -2.65
N ILE A 107 30.82 37.72 -1.62
CA ILE A 107 30.12 37.10 -0.49
C ILE A 107 29.48 38.19 0.39
N LEU A 108 30.25 39.18 0.81
CA LEU A 108 29.79 40.20 1.77
C LEU A 108 28.72 41.14 1.19
N ASP A 109 28.87 41.51 -0.09
CA ASP A 109 27.93 42.40 -0.78
C ASP A 109 26.76 41.63 -1.43
N ARG A 110 26.85 40.28 -1.47
CA ARG A 110 25.89 39.39 -2.14
C ARG A 110 25.64 39.78 -3.61
N THR A 111 26.71 40.17 -4.30
CA THR A 111 26.71 40.64 -5.69
C THR A 111 27.42 39.67 -6.63
N ASN A 112 27.26 39.89 -7.94
CA ASN A 112 27.88 39.11 -9.01
C ASN A 112 27.55 37.60 -8.96
N LEU A 113 26.27 37.27 -9.10
CA LEU A 113 25.77 35.89 -9.05
C LEU A 113 26.25 35.01 -10.21
N VAL A 114 26.73 35.62 -11.30
CA VAL A 114 27.15 34.94 -12.54
C VAL A 114 28.55 34.32 -12.41
N ASP A 115 29.45 34.93 -11.63
CA ASP A 115 30.80 34.41 -11.45
C ASP A 115 30.78 33.12 -10.58
N ALA A 116 31.43 32.07 -11.07
CA ALA A 116 31.60 30.81 -10.36
C ALA A 116 32.81 30.83 -9.41
N HIS A 117 33.70 31.82 -9.54
CA HIS A 117 34.92 31.96 -8.75
C HIS A 117 35.89 30.77 -8.82
N GLU A 118 35.99 30.11 -9.98
CA GLU A 118 36.80 28.89 -10.21
C GLU A 118 38.26 29.03 -9.72
N ASP A 119 38.83 30.23 -9.77
CA ASP A 119 40.21 30.53 -9.33
C ASP A 119 40.47 30.28 -7.83
N VAL A 120 39.41 30.23 -6.99
CA VAL A 120 39.51 30.07 -5.53
C VAL A 120 38.93 28.72 -5.07
N LEU A 121 38.10 28.08 -5.89
CA LEU A 121 37.39 26.88 -5.52
C LEU A 121 38.32 25.66 -5.53
N LEU A 122 38.37 24.94 -4.40
CA LEU A 122 39.08 23.67 -4.29
C LEU A 122 38.13 22.48 -4.47
N CYS A 123 36.87 22.65 -4.06
CA CYS A 123 35.85 21.62 -4.18
C CYS A 123 34.47 22.20 -4.49
N ILE A 124 33.52 21.32 -4.81
CA ILE A 124 32.14 21.72 -5.15
C ILE A 124 31.39 22.22 -3.90
N GLU A 125 31.80 21.78 -2.72
CA GLU A 125 31.30 22.28 -1.45
C GLU A 125 31.66 23.75 -1.24
N ASP A 126 32.81 24.20 -1.74
CA ASP A 126 33.19 25.62 -1.68
C ASP A 126 32.31 26.45 -2.62
N PHE A 127 32.03 25.94 -3.83
CA PHE A 127 31.10 26.57 -4.75
C PHE A 127 29.73 26.74 -4.10
N LEU A 128 29.22 25.66 -3.50
CA LEU A 128 27.91 25.68 -2.87
C LEU A 128 27.89 26.61 -1.66
N TRP A 129 28.94 26.61 -0.83
CA TRP A 129 29.06 27.51 0.31
C TRP A 129 29.00 28.98 -0.11
N ILE A 130 29.74 29.39 -1.16
CA ILE A 130 29.68 30.76 -1.66
C ILE A 130 28.26 31.12 -2.08
N LYS A 131 27.59 30.23 -2.84
CA LYS A 131 26.23 30.48 -3.32
C LYS A 131 25.21 30.52 -2.19
N LEU A 132 25.35 29.69 -1.16
CA LEU A 132 24.51 29.73 0.04
C LEU A 132 24.73 31.03 0.83
N ALA A 133 25.97 31.51 0.96
CA ALA A 133 26.29 32.77 1.64
C ALA A 133 25.72 34.01 0.90
N GLN A 134 25.50 33.89 -0.41
CA GLN A 134 24.88 34.92 -1.24
C GLN A 134 23.34 34.96 -1.18
N ILE A 135 22.69 33.98 -0.53
CA ILE A 135 21.22 33.90 -0.44
C ILE A 135 20.66 35.03 0.42
N GLN A 136 19.52 35.56 -0.02
CA GLN A 136 18.72 36.52 0.74
C GLN A 136 17.34 35.92 1.04
N ILE A 137 16.95 35.94 2.31
CA ILE A 137 15.61 35.54 2.76
C ILE A 137 14.75 36.79 2.73
N ILE A 138 13.76 36.84 1.85
CA ILE A 138 12.91 38.01 1.61
C ILE A 138 11.47 37.62 1.96
N ASN A 139 10.78 38.45 2.75
CA ASN A 139 9.35 38.31 2.96
C ASN A 139 8.60 38.63 1.67
N GLU A 140 7.61 37.81 1.30
CA GLU A 140 6.91 37.81 0.00
C GLU A 140 6.34 39.19 -0.45
N THR A 141 6.23 40.16 0.45
CA THR A 141 5.73 41.51 0.16
C THR A 141 6.70 42.41 -0.62
N ALA A 142 7.96 42.02 -0.82
CA ALA A 142 8.98 42.84 -1.49
C ALA A 142 9.23 42.50 -2.98
N PHE A 143 8.43 41.64 -3.62
CA PHE A 143 8.57 41.24 -5.03
C PHE A 143 8.38 42.37 -6.07
N HIS A 144 8.16 43.62 -5.65
CA HIS A 144 7.84 44.72 -6.56
C HIS A 144 9.04 45.32 -7.31
N ASP A 145 10.29 45.13 -6.87
CA ASP A 145 11.47 45.68 -7.55
C ASP A 145 12.15 44.66 -8.48
N ARG A 146 11.71 44.61 -9.73
CA ARG A 146 12.24 43.74 -10.81
C ARG A 146 13.68 44.05 -11.25
N THR A 147 14.38 44.99 -10.62
CA THR A 147 15.68 45.51 -11.07
C THR A 147 16.88 44.97 -10.28
N ASN A 148 16.66 44.32 -9.14
CA ASN A 148 17.72 43.65 -8.38
C ASN A 148 17.61 42.13 -8.53
N ILE A 149 18.56 41.53 -9.25
CA ILE A 149 18.68 40.08 -9.37
C ILE A 149 19.20 39.53 -8.04
N GLN A 150 18.31 39.21 -7.11
CA GLN A 150 18.66 38.58 -5.84
C GLN A 150 18.59 37.05 -5.93
N LEU A 151 19.51 36.37 -5.24
CA LEU A 151 19.53 34.91 -5.14
C LEU A 151 18.67 34.47 -3.96
N THR A 152 17.60 33.71 -4.25
CA THR A 152 16.74 33.05 -3.25
C THR A 152 16.96 31.54 -3.31
N ILE A 153 16.56 30.81 -2.25
CA ILE A 153 16.65 29.34 -2.21
C ILE A 153 15.99 28.69 -3.44
N PRO A 154 14.74 29.03 -3.82
CA PRO A 154 14.11 28.40 -5.00
C PRO A 154 14.83 28.70 -6.31
N ARG A 155 15.48 29.87 -6.42
CA ARG A 155 16.27 30.24 -7.59
C ARG A 155 17.57 29.47 -7.65
N LEU A 156 18.24 29.26 -6.51
CA LEU A 156 19.42 28.39 -6.41
C LEU A 156 19.07 26.93 -6.77
N GLN A 157 17.98 26.40 -6.23
CA GLN A 157 17.50 25.05 -6.55
C GLN A 157 17.22 24.88 -8.04
N ARG A 158 16.53 25.84 -8.66
CA ARG A 158 16.30 25.84 -10.11
C ARG A 158 17.61 25.86 -10.90
N TRP A 159 18.56 26.69 -10.49
CA TRP A 159 19.85 26.81 -11.15
C TRP A 159 20.64 25.49 -11.09
N ILE A 160 20.66 24.83 -9.93
CA ILE A 160 21.34 23.54 -9.76
C ILE A 160 20.64 22.41 -10.51
N LEU A 161 19.31 22.34 -10.45
CA LEU A 161 18.53 21.25 -11.05
C LEU A 161 18.40 21.36 -12.56
N ARG A 162 18.21 22.57 -13.10
CA ARG A 162 17.92 22.78 -14.53
C ARG A 162 19.09 23.28 -15.34
N ASP A 163 19.79 24.30 -14.83
CA ASP A 163 20.77 25.03 -15.63
C ASP A 163 22.15 24.36 -15.56
N LEU A 164 22.56 23.85 -14.39
CA LEU A 164 23.75 23.00 -14.25
C LEU A 164 23.42 21.52 -14.56
N GLY A 165 22.33 21.01 -13.96
CA GLY A 165 21.82 19.67 -14.24
C GLY A 165 22.73 18.52 -13.79
N GLU A 166 22.27 17.28 -14.03
CA GLU A 166 22.95 16.05 -13.60
C GLU A 166 24.33 15.85 -14.28
N GLU A 167 24.52 16.36 -15.50
CA GLU A 167 25.76 16.20 -16.28
C GLU A 167 26.92 17.02 -15.70
N TYR A 168 26.68 18.27 -15.30
CA TYR A 168 27.71 19.15 -14.76
C TYR A 168 28.36 18.56 -13.50
N PHE A 169 27.56 17.92 -12.65
CA PHE A 169 28.02 17.29 -11.41
C PHE A 169 28.48 15.83 -11.59
N LYS A 170 28.45 15.30 -12.82
CA LYS A 170 28.73 13.89 -13.11
C LYS A 170 27.92 12.96 -12.19
N ALA A 171 26.63 13.25 -12.07
CA ALA A 171 25.77 12.68 -11.04
C ALA A 171 25.76 11.15 -11.03
N TYR A 172 25.79 10.50 -12.20
CA TYR A 172 25.82 9.04 -12.31
C TYR A 172 27.17 8.41 -11.92
N GLU A 173 28.28 9.14 -12.05
CA GLU A 173 29.60 8.66 -11.59
C GLU A 173 29.78 8.82 -10.08
N GLN A 174 29.21 9.89 -9.51
CA GLN A 174 29.33 10.24 -8.09
C GLN A 174 27.95 10.55 -7.46
N PRO A 175 27.06 9.54 -7.35
CA PRO A 175 25.66 9.76 -6.95
C PRO A 175 25.52 10.41 -5.58
N PHE A 176 26.28 9.94 -4.59
CA PHE A 176 26.23 10.50 -3.23
C PHE A 176 26.71 11.95 -3.16
N ARG A 177 27.63 12.36 -4.03
CA ARG A 177 28.13 13.74 -4.08
C ARG A 177 27.05 14.68 -4.61
N TYR A 178 26.37 14.28 -5.69
CA TYR A 178 25.27 15.06 -6.23
C TYR A 178 24.09 15.12 -5.27
N THR A 179 23.71 14.00 -4.66
CA THR A 179 22.67 13.98 -3.61
C THR A 179 23.02 14.91 -2.46
N ARG A 180 24.26 14.90 -1.97
CA ARG A 180 24.70 15.80 -0.91
C ARG A 180 24.49 17.28 -1.27
N ILE A 181 24.78 17.66 -2.52
CA ILE A 181 24.54 19.02 -3.01
C ILE A 181 23.04 19.33 -2.97
N LEU A 182 22.19 18.44 -3.48
CA LEU A 182 20.73 18.62 -3.46
C LEU A 182 20.19 18.78 -2.03
N LEU A 183 20.66 17.96 -1.09
CA LEU A 183 20.28 18.04 0.32
C LEU A 183 20.70 19.36 0.97
N LEU A 184 21.93 19.83 0.70
CA LEU A 184 22.43 21.10 1.21
C LEU A 184 21.69 22.31 0.61
N CYS A 185 21.09 22.16 -0.57
CA CYS A 185 20.21 23.16 -1.18
C CYS A 185 18.76 23.07 -0.73
N GLY A 186 18.41 22.11 0.14
CA GLY A 186 17.04 21.86 0.58
C GLY A 186 16.12 21.30 -0.51
N ALA A 187 16.66 20.71 -1.59
CA ALA A 187 15.88 20.06 -2.63
C ALA A 187 15.68 18.57 -2.29
N PHE A 188 14.95 18.30 -1.20
CA PHE A 188 14.83 16.96 -0.62
C PHE A 188 14.09 15.97 -1.55
N GLU A 189 13.03 16.42 -2.22
CA GLU A 189 12.22 15.59 -3.13
C GLU A 189 13.07 15.14 -4.33
N SER A 190 13.77 16.08 -4.96
CA SER A 190 14.67 15.80 -6.09
C SER A 190 15.84 14.90 -5.69
N ALA A 191 16.37 15.06 -4.47
CA ALA A 191 17.42 14.18 -3.96
C ALA A 191 16.96 12.73 -3.83
N CYS A 192 15.74 12.52 -3.34
CA CYS A 192 15.15 11.18 -3.21
C CYS A 192 14.87 10.56 -4.58
N GLU A 193 14.25 11.31 -5.51
CA GLU A 193 13.99 10.80 -6.86
C GLU A 193 15.28 10.44 -7.61
N PHE A 194 16.30 11.29 -7.56
CA PHE A 194 17.58 11.01 -8.20
C PHE A 194 18.18 9.68 -7.72
N LEU A 195 18.22 9.47 -6.39
CA LEU A 195 18.72 8.21 -5.82
C LEU A 195 17.85 7.00 -6.20
N PHE A 196 16.56 7.21 -6.46
CA PHE A 196 15.64 6.15 -6.86
C PHE A 196 15.85 5.70 -8.32
N LYS A 197 16.30 6.61 -9.20
CA LYS A 197 16.64 6.28 -10.60
C LYS A 197 17.77 5.25 -10.69
N ILE A 198 18.67 5.22 -9.72
CA ILE A 198 19.85 4.35 -9.72
C ILE A 198 19.56 3.07 -8.91
N PRO A 199 19.61 1.88 -9.53
CA PRO A 199 19.22 0.62 -8.87
C PRO A 199 19.97 0.32 -7.56
N SER A 200 21.27 0.63 -7.50
CA SER A 200 22.10 0.37 -6.32
C SER A 200 21.76 1.27 -5.12
N THR A 201 21.11 2.42 -5.35
CA THR A 201 20.82 3.41 -4.30
C THR A 201 19.33 3.57 -3.98
N LYS A 202 18.43 2.80 -4.63
CA LYS A 202 16.98 2.82 -4.36
C LYS A 202 16.64 2.67 -2.88
N VAL A 203 17.35 1.78 -2.18
CA VAL A 203 17.17 1.56 -0.74
C VAL A 203 17.44 2.86 0.04
N HIS A 204 18.52 3.56 -0.28
CA HIS A 204 18.86 4.83 0.38
C HIS A 204 17.83 5.92 0.11
N SER A 205 17.32 6.00 -1.12
CA SER A 205 16.24 6.93 -1.48
C SER A 205 15.04 6.81 -0.56
N ILE A 206 14.57 5.58 -0.34
CA ILE A 206 13.35 5.32 0.44
C ILE A 206 13.56 5.65 1.91
N HIS A 207 14.67 5.21 2.50
CA HIS A 207 14.96 5.51 3.90
C HIS A 207 15.13 7.02 4.14
N LEU A 208 15.77 7.74 3.20
CA LEU A 208 15.85 9.19 3.27
C LEU A 208 14.47 9.84 3.13
N ALA A 209 13.63 9.36 2.21
CA ALA A 209 12.29 9.87 2.03
C ALA A 209 11.42 9.67 3.29
N ILE A 210 11.51 8.50 3.93
CA ILE A 210 10.83 8.22 5.21
C ILE A 210 11.35 9.18 6.29
N TYR A 211 12.67 9.32 6.44
CA TYR A 211 13.27 10.21 7.43
C TYR A 211 12.86 11.67 7.22
N PHE A 212 12.87 12.17 5.98
CA PHE A 212 12.46 13.54 5.69
C PHE A 212 10.95 13.75 5.89
N ASN A 213 10.13 12.72 5.63
CA ASN A 213 8.71 12.75 5.95
C ASN A 213 8.47 12.88 7.46
N GLU A 214 9.16 12.08 8.28
CA GLU A 214 9.09 12.17 9.76
C GLU A 214 9.54 13.52 10.32
N LYS A 215 10.38 14.26 9.59
CA LYS A 215 10.84 15.61 9.94
C LYS A 215 10.00 16.72 9.32
N TYR A 216 8.91 16.40 8.61
CA TYR A 216 8.06 17.35 7.89
C TYR A 216 8.86 18.23 6.91
N LEU A 217 9.92 17.68 6.31
CA LEU A 217 10.79 18.37 5.37
C LEU A 217 10.39 18.14 3.91
N LEU A 218 9.48 17.19 3.63
CA LEU A 218 9.00 16.89 2.28
C LEU A 218 7.68 17.61 1.99
N GLY A 219 7.59 18.22 0.82
CA GLY A 219 6.31 18.49 0.18
C GLY A 219 5.74 17.19 -0.36
N LEU A 220 4.54 16.82 0.08
CA LEU A 220 3.85 15.61 -0.41
C LEU A 220 2.84 15.98 -1.50
N THR A 221 2.64 15.08 -2.46
CA THR A 221 1.58 15.24 -3.46
C THR A 221 0.23 14.94 -2.84
N SER A 222 -0.79 15.67 -3.28
CA SER A 222 -2.17 15.46 -2.84
C SER A 222 -2.91 14.36 -3.60
N SER A 223 -2.34 13.86 -4.70
CA SER A 223 -2.92 12.79 -5.52
C SER A 223 -1.88 11.72 -5.86
N ILE A 224 -2.37 10.48 -5.99
CA ILE A 224 -1.58 9.24 -6.13
C ILE A 224 -1.33 8.88 -7.61
N ASP A 225 -2.23 9.28 -8.51
CA ASP A 225 -2.12 8.99 -9.96
C ASP A 225 -0.97 9.73 -10.65
N GLU A 226 -0.41 10.73 -9.98
CA GLU A 226 0.58 11.66 -10.50
C GLU A 226 1.99 11.07 -10.54
N CYS A 227 2.89 11.71 -11.30
CA CYS A 227 4.30 11.29 -11.40
C CYS A 227 5.02 11.31 -10.04
N MET A 228 6.13 10.56 -9.92
CA MET A 228 6.90 10.47 -8.66
C MET A 228 7.35 11.81 -8.10
N ILE A 229 7.69 12.77 -8.97
CA ILE A 229 7.81 14.19 -8.61
C ILE A 229 6.76 15.00 -9.35
N MET A 230 6.14 15.90 -8.59
CA MET A 230 5.34 17.00 -9.12
C MET A 230 6.03 18.34 -8.89
N ILE A 231 5.73 19.31 -9.75
CA ILE A 231 5.94 20.72 -9.44
C ILE A 231 4.60 21.22 -8.88
N ALA A 232 4.51 21.40 -7.56
CA ALA A 232 3.37 21.99 -6.89
C ALA A 232 3.13 23.42 -7.42
N GLY A 233 2.07 23.57 -8.22
CA GLY A 233 1.65 24.86 -8.76
C GLY A 233 1.31 24.83 -10.25
N SER A 234 0.09 24.43 -10.58
CA SER A 234 -0.56 24.72 -11.87
C SER A 234 -0.95 26.20 -12.03
N SER A 235 -0.69 27.05 -11.03
CA SER A 235 -0.75 28.50 -11.13
C SER A 235 0.65 29.07 -11.38
N GLN A 236 0.76 29.97 -12.36
CA GLN A 236 2.00 30.45 -12.97
C GLN A 236 3.05 31.11 -12.04
N GLN A 237 2.84 31.18 -10.72
CA GLN A 237 3.68 31.94 -9.80
C GLN A 237 4.63 31.10 -8.92
N ASN A 238 4.36 29.82 -8.63
CA ASN A 238 5.20 29.00 -7.72
C ASN A 238 5.77 27.72 -8.37
N LYS A 239 6.37 27.83 -9.56
CA LYS A 239 6.97 26.71 -10.33
C LYS A 239 8.27 26.12 -9.73
N THR A 240 8.45 26.10 -8.42
CA THR A 240 9.68 25.60 -7.76
C THR A 240 9.43 24.60 -6.65
N ASN A 241 8.23 24.54 -6.08
CA ASN A 241 7.98 23.62 -4.99
C ASN A 241 7.78 22.24 -5.63
N THR A 242 8.78 21.38 -5.51
CA THR A 242 8.63 19.99 -5.90
C THR A 242 7.89 19.25 -4.79
N ALA A 243 6.93 18.40 -5.16
CA ALA A 243 6.24 17.51 -4.23
C ALA A 243 6.55 16.07 -4.61
N LEU A 244 6.86 15.24 -3.61
CA LEU A 244 7.19 13.83 -3.78
C LEU A 244 5.95 12.97 -3.53
N ASN A 245 5.67 12.06 -4.46
CA ASN A 245 4.66 11.03 -4.26
C ASN A 245 5.30 9.85 -3.50
N LEU A 246 5.34 9.98 -2.18
CA LEU A 246 5.93 8.98 -1.28
C LEU A 246 5.22 7.60 -1.36
N PRO A 247 3.87 7.51 -1.40
CA PRO A 247 3.19 6.23 -1.58
C PRO A 247 3.64 5.50 -2.85
N LYS A 248 3.70 6.19 -3.99
CA LYS A 248 4.12 5.61 -5.27
C LYS A 248 5.59 5.19 -5.30
N LEU A 249 6.46 5.94 -4.62
CA LEU A 249 7.88 5.59 -4.46
C LEU A 249 8.03 4.26 -3.70
N ILE A 250 7.32 4.13 -2.57
CA ILE A 250 7.33 2.92 -1.76
C ILE A 250 6.69 1.77 -2.54
N GLU A 251 5.51 1.96 -3.16
CA GLU A 251 4.86 0.94 -3.97
C GLU A 251 5.75 0.42 -5.10
N SER A 252 6.43 1.32 -5.83
CA SER A 252 7.34 0.95 -6.92
C SER A 252 8.52 0.10 -6.43
N TYR A 253 9.08 0.44 -5.27
CA TYR A 253 10.13 -0.36 -4.64
C TYR A 253 9.64 -1.73 -4.18
N LEU A 254 8.47 -1.76 -3.55
CA LEU A 254 7.90 -3.00 -3.04
C LEU A 254 7.57 -3.93 -4.20
N LYS A 255 6.97 -3.45 -5.29
CA LYS A 255 6.67 -4.26 -6.50
C LYS A 255 7.93 -4.91 -7.08
N GLU A 256 9.03 -4.16 -7.18
CA GLU A 256 10.31 -4.71 -7.67
C GLU A 256 10.87 -5.79 -6.74
N LYS A 257 10.74 -5.62 -5.42
CA LYS A 257 11.25 -6.57 -4.41
C LYS A 257 10.36 -7.80 -4.21
N LEU A 258 9.04 -7.62 -4.31
CA LEU A 258 8.02 -8.67 -4.20
C LEU A 258 8.21 -9.76 -5.26
N ILE A 259 8.62 -9.39 -6.47
CA ILE A 259 8.89 -10.34 -7.55
C ILE A 259 10.06 -11.27 -7.21
N HIS A 260 11.01 -10.80 -6.38
CA HIS A 260 12.27 -11.48 -6.15
C HIS A 260 12.36 -12.25 -4.82
N ASP A 261 11.58 -11.91 -3.79
CA ASP A 261 11.72 -12.52 -2.45
C ASP A 261 10.40 -12.52 -1.65
N GLN A 262 9.60 -13.60 -1.76
CA GLN A 262 8.38 -13.81 -0.97
C GLN A 262 8.65 -13.95 0.55
N ARG A 263 9.90 -14.11 0.98
CA ARG A 263 10.25 -14.38 2.39
C ARG A 263 10.40 -13.13 3.27
N ARG A 264 10.18 -11.93 2.73
CA ARG A 264 10.44 -10.66 3.43
C ARG A 264 9.19 -9.83 3.73
N TYR A 265 8.02 -10.47 3.91
CA TYR A 265 6.76 -9.77 4.24
C TYR A 265 6.89 -8.78 5.41
N TRP A 266 7.70 -9.10 6.43
CA TRP A 266 7.96 -8.18 7.53
C TRP A 266 8.60 -6.85 7.10
N GLU A 267 9.60 -6.88 6.22
CA GLU A 267 10.23 -5.65 5.71
C GLU A 267 9.21 -4.82 4.93
N LEU A 268 8.41 -5.48 4.08
CA LEU A 268 7.40 -4.83 3.24
C LEU A 268 6.32 -4.13 4.07
N ILE A 269 5.82 -4.79 5.12
CA ILE A 269 4.81 -4.19 6.01
C ILE A 269 5.41 -3.02 6.81
N ASN A 270 6.69 -3.10 7.23
CA ASN A 270 7.35 -1.95 7.88
C ASN A 270 7.44 -0.73 6.97
N TYR A 271 7.75 -0.92 5.68
CA TYR A 271 7.74 0.18 4.72
C TYR A 271 6.33 0.72 4.48
N ALA A 272 5.33 -0.16 4.43
CA ALA A 272 3.93 0.26 4.33
C ALA A 272 3.50 1.05 5.58
N TYR A 273 3.91 0.62 6.78
CA TYR A 273 3.63 1.30 8.04
C TYR A 273 4.14 2.74 8.06
N ALA A 274 5.27 3.03 7.39
CA ALA A 274 5.79 4.39 7.28
C ALA A 274 4.83 5.35 6.54
N LEU A 275 3.83 4.85 5.81
CA LEU A 275 2.79 5.64 5.15
C LEU A 275 1.64 6.06 6.08
N ILE A 276 1.49 5.43 7.25
CA ILE A 276 0.38 5.69 8.18
C ILE A 276 0.44 7.11 8.77
N ASN A 277 1.64 7.63 8.99
CA ASN A 277 1.86 8.96 9.58
C ASN A 277 1.77 10.12 8.57
N ILE A 278 1.39 9.85 7.31
CA ILE A 278 1.16 10.90 6.35
C ILE A 278 -0.23 11.50 6.63
N GLU A 279 -0.27 12.73 7.14
CA GLU A 279 -1.50 13.47 7.52
C GLU A 279 -2.50 13.70 6.36
N HIS A 280 -2.18 13.24 5.14
CA HIS A 280 -3.11 13.27 4.01
C HIS A 280 -4.11 12.11 4.09
N LEU A 281 -5.39 12.46 4.04
CA LEU A 281 -6.56 11.58 4.16
C LEU A 281 -6.54 10.36 3.22
N GLU A 282 -5.80 10.43 2.11
CA GLU A 282 -5.65 9.36 1.10
C GLU A 282 -4.49 8.38 1.39
N ALA A 283 -3.52 8.74 2.24
CA ALA A 283 -2.37 7.87 2.52
C ALA A 283 -2.76 6.67 3.40
N GLY A 284 -3.76 6.83 4.28
CA GLY A 284 -4.33 5.73 5.06
C GLY A 284 -5.06 4.70 4.18
N THR A 285 -5.73 5.15 3.11
CA THR A 285 -6.36 4.25 2.13
C THR A 285 -5.32 3.53 1.27
N GLU A 286 -4.21 4.18 0.93
CA GLU A 286 -3.13 3.55 0.17
C GLU A 286 -2.33 2.54 0.98
N PHE A 287 -2.08 2.81 2.26
CA PHE A 287 -1.55 1.79 3.17
C PHE A 287 -2.41 0.52 3.14
N ARG A 288 -3.74 0.70 3.21
CA ARG A 288 -4.71 -0.39 3.18
C ARG A 288 -4.73 -1.11 1.83
N ARG A 289 -4.70 -0.37 0.71
CA ARG A 289 -4.60 -0.95 -0.64
C ARG A 289 -3.31 -1.76 -0.81
N LEU A 290 -2.17 -1.22 -0.39
CA LEU A 290 -0.88 -1.88 -0.48
C LEU A 290 -0.84 -3.15 0.37
N LEU A 291 -1.44 -3.14 1.57
CA LEU A 291 -1.58 -4.35 2.38
C LEU A 291 -2.42 -5.44 1.70
N ILE A 292 -3.49 -5.06 0.99
CA ILE A 292 -4.31 -5.98 0.21
C ILE A 292 -3.54 -6.55 -0.99
N ASP A 293 -2.84 -5.68 -1.74
CA ASP A 293 -2.00 -6.07 -2.87
C ASP A 293 -0.87 -7.02 -2.42
N LEU A 294 -0.40 -6.90 -1.18
CA LEU A 294 0.58 -7.82 -0.57
C LEU A 294 -0.02 -9.18 -0.15
N THR A 295 -1.33 -9.27 0.08
CA THR A 295 -1.98 -10.43 0.73
C THR A 295 -3.02 -11.12 -0.13
N THR A 296 -2.82 -11.09 -1.45
CA THR A 296 -3.72 -11.68 -2.43
C THR A 296 -3.87 -13.21 -2.31
N ASN A 297 -2.89 -13.89 -1.69
CA ASN A 297 -2.97 -15.32 -1.38
C ASN A 297 -3.34 -15.57 0.10
N LEU A 298 -4.18 -16.58 0.33
CA LEU A 298 -4.61 -16.99 1.67
C LEU A 298 -3.46 -17.51 2.55
N ASP A 299 -2.46 -18.17 1.96
CA ASP A 299 -1.30 -18.66 2.72
C ASP A 299 -0.46 -17.50 3.28
N ASP A 300 -0.38 -16.39 2.53
CA ASP A 300 0.32 -15.17 2.93
C ASP A 300 -0.50 -14.36 3.96
N LEU A 301 -1.83 -14.47 3.93
CA LEU A 301 -2.75 -13.82 4.88
C LEU A 301 -2.42 -14.18 6.33
N HIS A 302 -2.16 -15.46 6.59
CA HIS A 302 -1.91 -15.96 7.94
C HIS A 302 -0.64 -15.38 8.56
N ILE A 303 0.38 -15.11 7.73
CA ILE A 303 1.63 -14.48 8.17
C ILE A 303 1.37 -13.01 8.51
N VAL A 304 0.64 -12.30 7.66
CA VAL A 304 0.43 -10.85 7.79
C VAL A 304 -0.56 -10.53 8.90
N TYR A 305 -1.75 -11.12 8.87
CA TYR A 305 -2.85 -10.76 9.78
C TYR A 305 -2.99 -11.75 10.92
N GLY A 306 -2.71 -13.04 10.70
CA GLY A 306 -2.84 -14.09 11.71
C GLY A 306 -3.88 -15.14 11.34
N LYS A 307 -4.12 -16.08 12.26
CA LYS A 307 -5.11 -17.16 12.07
C LYS A 307 -5.75 -17.54 13.40
N TRP A 308 -7.05 -17.83 13.39
CA TRP A 308 -7.71 -18.51 14.50
C TRP A 308 -7.44 -20.01 14.43
N ILE A 309 -6.81 -20.55 15.48
CA ILE A 309 -6.47 -21.97 15.62
C ILE A 309 -7.28 -22.58 16.76
N ILE A 310 -7.71 -23.82 16.58
CA ILE A 310 -8.35 -24.62 17.62
C ILE A 310 -7.22 -25.29 18.42
N VAL A 311 -7.08 -24.93 19.69
CA VAL A 311 -6.14 -25.54 20.62
C VAL A 311 -6.93 -26.46 21.55
N THR A 312 -6.50 -27.71 21.63
CA THR A 312 -6.99 -28.67 22.63
C THR A 312 -6.12 -28.55 23.87
N GLU A 313 -6.67 -28.02 24.96
CA GLU A 313 -6.02 -28.05 26.27
C GLU A 313 -6.54 -29.24 27.06
N ASN A 314 -5.63 -30.13 27.47
CA ASN A 314 -5.93 -31.29 28.32
C ASN A 314 -5.77 -30.91 29.79
N ASP A 315 -6.70 -30.12 30.31
CA ASP A 315 -6.78 -29.87 31.75
C ASP A 315 -7.62 -30.97 32.42
N GLY A 316 -6.95 -31.99 32.93
CA GLY A 316 -7.54 -32.90 33.93
C GLY A 316 -8.61 -33.89 33.42
N GLY A 317 -8.60 -34.24 32.12
CA GLY A 317 -9.41 -35.36 31.58
C GLY A 317 -10.63 -34.96 30.75
N GLU A 318 -10.97 -33.67 30.68
CA GLU A 318 -11.92 -33.15 29.70
C GLU A 318 -11.15 -32.43 28.57
N GLU A 319 -11.38 -32.85 27.32
CA GLU A 319 -10.81 -32.19 26.14
C GLU A 319 -11.52 -30.85 25.90
N ASN A 320 -11.01 -29.77 26.49
CA ASN A 320 -11.51 -28.43 26.21
C ASN A 320 -10.90 -27.89 24.92
N LYS A 321 -11.73 -27.76 23.89
CA LYS A 321 -11.37 -27.11 22.62
C LYS A 321 -11.56 -25.61 22.76
N LEU A 322 -10.46 -24.86 22.72
CA LEU A 322 -10.44 -23.41 22.77
C LEU A 322 -10.04 -22.84 21.41
N VAL A 323 -10.63 -21.70 21.04
CA VAL A 323 -10.25 -20.96 19.84
C VAL A 323 -9.27 -19.86 20.25
N LYS A 324 -8.03 -19.94 19.77
CA LYS A 324 -6.96 -18.99 20.08
C LYS A 324 -6.47 -18.29 18.81
N LEU A 325 -6.24 -16.98 18.91
CA LEU A 325 -5.66 -16.20 17.83
C LEU A 325 -4.14 -16.38 17.80
N GLU A 326 -3.62 -16.92 16.70
CA GLU A 326 -2.22 -16.79 16.36
C GLU A 326 -2.01 -15.40 15.75
N ARG A 327 -1.27 -14.57 16.49
CA ARG A 327 -1.02 -13.16 16.12
C ARG A 327 -0.09 -13.07 14.92
N GLY A 328 -0.58 -12.46 13.84
CA GLY A 328 0.23 -12.13 12.66
C GLY A 328 1.16 -10.94 12.88
N LEU A 329 1.88 -10.55 11.82
CA LEU A 329 2.80 -9.41 11.82
C LEU A 329 2.10 -8.08 12.13
N LEU A 330 0.85 -7.90 11.70
CA LEU A 330 0.07 -6.70 11.95
C LEU A 330 -0.19 -6.47 13.44
N HIS A 331 -0.55 -7.53 14.17
CA HIS A 331 -0.73 -7.52 15.62
C HIS A 331 0.57 -7.19 16.38
N ARG A 332 1.74 -7.48 15.79
CA ARG A 332 3.04 -7.11 16.37
C ARG A 332 3.37 -5.64 16.13
N LEU A 333 3.01 -5.10 14.98
CA LEU A 333 3.25 -3.69 14.63
C LEU A 333 2.36 -2.75 15.45
N PHE A 334 1.09 -3.10 15.57
CA PHE A 334 0.11 -2.35 16.34
C PHE A 334 -0.01 -2.85 17.78
N SER A 335 1.08 -3.36 18.38
CA SER A 335 1.05 -3.82 19.77
C SER A 335 0.70 -2.71 20.78
N HIS A 336 0.71 -1.46 20.34
CA HIS A 336 0.37 -0.27 21.11
C HIS A 336 -1.09 0.16 20.95
N LEU A 337 -1.81 -0.38 19.96
CA LEU A 337 -3.24 -0.15 19.77
C LEU A 337 -4.06 -1.19 20.52
N ASP A 338 -5.30 -0.82 20.86
CA ASP A 338 -6.25 -1.77 21.45
C ASP A 338 -6.74 -2.75 20.37
N ASP A 339 -7.13 -3.96 20.79
CA ASP A 339 -7.65 -5.00 19.87
C ASP A 339 -8.84 -4.47 19.03
N SER A 340 -9.62 -3.52 19.56
CA SER A 340 -10.75 -2.89 18.84
C SER A 340 -10.32 -2.04 17.65
N ASP A 341 -9.21 -1.31 17.75
CA ASP A 341 -8.71 -0.46 16.65
C ASP A 341 -8.14 -1.32 15.51
N ILE A 342 -7.56 -2.48 15.88
CA ILE A 342 -7.10 -3.47 14.91
C ILE A 342 -8.30 -4.10 14.19
N ASP A 343 -9.37 -4.43 14.91
CA ASP A 343 -10.61 -4.94 14.32
C ASP A 343 -11.21 -3.94 13.30
N ASP A 344 -11.21 -2.63 13.60
CA ASP A 344 -11.68 -1.59 12.67
C ASP A 344 -10.82 -1.50 11.40
N ILE A 345 -9.49 -1.62 11.53
CA ILE A 345 -8.59 -1.69 10.38
C ILE A 345 -8.88 -2.94 9.56
N LEU A 346 -9.06 -4.10 10.18
CA LEU A 346 -9.36 -5.35 9.49
C LEU A 346 -10.72 -5.32 8.76
N ILE A 347 -11.76 -4.75 9.37
CA ILE A 347 -13.07 -4.54 8.73
C ILE A 347 -12.92 -3.68 7.49
N SER A 348 -12.19 -2.56 7.61
CA SER A 348 -11.99 -1.65 6.48
C SER A 348 -11.19 -2.28 5.32
N LEU A 349 -10.23 -3.15 5.64
CA LEU A 349 -9.48 -3.91 4.65
C LEU A 349 -10.42 -4.90 3.95
N ALA A 350 -11.23 -5.62 4.72
CA ALA A 350 -12.18 -6.60 4.19
C ALA A 350 -13.21 -5.95 3.25
N THR A 351 -13.71 -4.75 3.57
CA THR A 351 -14.63 -4.00 2.69
C THR A 351 -13.97 -3.60 1.37
N ILE A 352 -12.72 -3.17 1.39
CA ILE A 352 -11.98 -2.81 0.17
C ILE A 352 -11.77 -4.06 -0.71
N VAL A 353 -11.44 -5.21 -0.11
CA VAL A 353 -11.32 -6.47 -0.86
C VAL A 353 -12.65 -6.90 -1.47
N GLU A 354 -13.76 -6.80 -0.72
CA GLU A 354 -15.09 -7.16 -1.23
C GLU A 354 -15.50 -6.30 -2.43
N GLU A 355 -15.20 -5.00 -2.41
CA GLU A 355 -15.55 -4.07 -3.49
C GLU A 355 -14.66 -4.22 -4.73
N HIS A 356 -13.33 -4.31 -4.54
CA HIS A 356 -12.37 -4.26 -5.64
C HIS A 356 -11.99 -5.64 -6.21
N HIS A 357 -12.12 -6.71 -5.42
CA HIS A 357 -11.57 -8.02 -5.73
C HIS A 357 -12.59 -9.15 -5.54
N ARG A 358 -13.63 -9.19 -6.38
CA ARG A 358 -14.63 -10.27 -6.39
C ARG A 358 -14.06 -11.68 -6.59
N SER A 359 -12.85 -11.83 -7.13
CA SER A 359 -12.16 -13.13 -7.23
C SER A 359 -11.59 -13.62 -5.90
N HIS A 360 -11.48 -12.75 -4.88
CA HIS A 360 -10.83 -13.02 -3.60
C HIS A 360 -11.81 -12.96 -2.41
N LEU A 361 -13.05 -13.42 -2.60
CA LEU A 361 -14.10 -13.43 -1.55
C LEU A 361 -13.65 -14.15 -0.26
N LEU A 362 -12.84 -15.20 -0.38
CA LEU A 362 -12.33 -15.92 0.79
C LEU A 362 -11.31 -15.14 1.60
N VAL A 363 -10.49 -14.30 0.96
CA VAL A 363 -9.56 -13.40 1.66
C VAL A 363 -10.36 -12.40 2.49
N ALA A 364 -11.41 -11.81 1.91
CA ALA A 364 -12.33 -10.94 2.64
C ALA A 364 -13.03 -11.68 3.80
N SER A 365 -13.52 -12.90 3.57
CA SER A 365 -14.14 -13.74 4.62
C SER A 365 -13.18 -14.01 5.79
N ALA A 366 -11.92 -14.31 5.52
CA ALA A 366 -10.90 -14.53 6.54
C ALA A 366 -10.54 -13.25 7.30
N LEU A 367 -10.51 -12.08 6.65
CA LEU A 367 -10.29 -10.80 7.32
C LEU A 367 -11.46 -10.43 8.25
N PHE A 368 -12.71 -10.63 7.81
CA PHE A 368 -13.89 -10.44 8.66
C PHE A 368 -13.90 -11.41 9.85
N GLU A 369 -13.44 -12.66 9.64
CA GLU A 369 -13.29 -13.62 10.73
C GLU A 369 -12.26 -13.15 11.77
N LEU A 370 -11.12 -12.62 11.31
CA LEU A 370 -10.09 -12.06 12.19
C LEU A 370 -10.63 -10.89 13.01
N ALA A 371 -11.44 -10.03 12.40
CA ALA A 371 -12.11 -8.91 13.04
C ALA A 371 -13.34 -9.28 13.91
N ARG A 372 -13.60 -10.59 14.10
CA ARG A 372 -14.75 -11.13 14.87
C ARG A 372 -16.13 -10.79 14.28
N ASP A 373 -16.21 -10.31 13.04
CA ASP A 373 -17.47 -10.19 12.29
C ASP A 373 -17.79 -11.49 11.55
N TYR A 374 -18.27 -12.46 12.33
CA TYR A 374 -18.68 -13.75 11.80
C TYR A 374 -19.88 -13.68 10.85
N THR A 375 -20.71 -12.64 10.93
CA THR A 375 -21.91 -12.52 10.08
C THR A 375 -21.50 -12.27 8.63
N SER A 376 -20.60 -11.29 8.43
CA SER A 376 -20.07 -10.96 7.10
C SER A 376 -19.14 -12.07 6.59
N SER A 377 -18.33 -12.67 7.47
CA SER A 377 -17.47 -13.80 7.11
C SER A 377 -18.26 -14.99 6.57
N ILE A 378 -19.34 -15.41 7.26
CA ILE A 378 -20.20 -16.51 6.84
C ILE A 378 -20.93 -16.17 5.53
N ARG A 379 -21.43 -14.95 5.38
CA ARG A 379 -22.11 -14.53 4.15
C ARG A 379 -21.20 -14.70 2.92
N LEU A 380 -19.97 -14.23 3.00
CA LEU A 380 -19.00 -14.31 1.89
C LEU A 380 -18.52 -15.76 1.66
N ALA A 381 -18.33 -16.54 2.72
CA ALA A 381 -18.01 -17.95 2.60
C ALA A 381 -19.15 -18.74 1.94
N SER A 382 -20.41 -18.46 2.27
CA SER A 382 -21.60 -19.05 1.64
C SER A 382 -21.71 -18.68 0.15
N GLU A 383 -21.41 -17.43 -0.21
CA GLU A 383 -21.39 -17.00 -1.61
C GLU A 383 -20.31 -17.73 -2.42
N TYR A 384 -19.10 -17.84 -1.86
CA TYR A 384 -18.02 -18.61 -2.48
C TYR A 384 -18.35 -20.10 -2.61
N MET A 385 -18.95 -20.71 -1.57
CA MET A 385 -19.39 -22.11 -1.63
C MET A 385 -20.45 -22.34 -2.71
N THR A 386 -21.39 -21.40 -2.86
CA THR A 386 -22.40 -21.45 -3.92
C THR A 386 -21.75 -21.46 -5.30
N GLN A 387 -20.73 -20.62 -5.51
CA GLN A 387 -19.97 -20.58 -6.77
C GLN A 387 -19.24 -21.90 -7.04
N ILE A 388 -18.55 -22.48 -6.04
CA ILE A 388 -17.85 -23.77 -6.22
C ILE A 388 -18.86 -24.89 -6.54
N ILE A 389 -19.97 -24.96 -5.80
CA ILE A 389 -20.97 -26.01 -6.01
C ILE A 389 -21.53 -25.92 -7.44
N HIS A 390 -21.88 -24.71 -7.87
CA HIS A 390 -22.37 -24.45 -9.22
C HIS A 390 -21.33 -24.86 -10.29
N ASP A 391 -20.06 -24.45 -10.11
CA ASP A 391 -18.99 -24.75 -11.06
C ASP A 391 -18.70 -26.24 -11.13
N ARG A 392 -18.71 -26.97 -10.01
CA ARG A 392 -18.52 -28.43 -9.98
C ARG A 392 -19.65 -29.19 -10.67
N LEU A 393 -20.89 -28.72 -10.52
CA LEU A 393 -22.05 -29.32 -11.18
C LEU A 393 -22.02 -29.12 -12.70
N LEU A 394 -21.33 -28.09 -13.19
CA LEU A 394 -21.16 -27.80 -14.62
C LEU A 394 -19.88 -28.39 -15.22
N ILE A 395 -18.77 -28.33 -14.48
CA ILE A 395 -17.41 -28.68 -14.93
C ILE A 395 -16.78 -29.58 -13.86
N SER A 396 -16.68 -30.88 -14.16
CA SER A 396 -16.29 -31.94 -13.22
C SER A 396 -14.84 -31.90 -12.70
N THR A 397 -14.04 -30.89 -13.06
CA THR A 397 -12.57 -30.86 -12.84
C THR A 397 -12.07 -29.85 -11.81
N SER A 398 -12.94 -29.07 -11.15
CA SER A 398 -12.48 -28.03 -10.20
C SER A 398 -12.28 -28.56 -8.77
N THR A 399 -11.10 -29.10 -8.48
CA THR A 399 -10.64 -29.25 -7.09
C THR A 399 -10.17 -27.90 -6.57
N SER A 400 -11.01 -27.19 -5.82
CA SER A 400 -10.62 -25.92 -5.20
C SER A 400 -9.64 -26.17 -4.05
N THR A 401 -8.46 -25.55 -4.12
CA THR A 401 -7.43 -25.58 -3.07
C THR A 401 -7.88 -24.93 -1.77
N LEU A 402 -8.98 -24.17 -1.81
CA LEU A 402 -9.43 -23.29 -0.72
C LEU A 402 -10.57 -23.88 0.13
N LEU A 403 -10.94 -25.13 -0.12
CA LEU A 403 -11.90 -25.90 0.66
C LEU A 403 -11.51 -26.10 2.15
N PRO A 404 -10.22 -26.27 2.51
CA PRO A 404 -9.81 -26.45 3.91
C PRO A 404 -10.23 -25.28 4.81
N PHE A 405 -10.13 -24.04 4.33
CA PHE A 405 -10.53 -22.86 5.10
C PHE A 405 -12.01 -22.88 5.48
N VAL A 406 -12.89 -23.28 4.55
CA VAL A 406 -14.34 -23.38 4.77
C VAL A 406 -14.66 -24.40 5.87
N TYR A 407 -14.01 -25.57 5.84
CA TYR A 407 -14.19 -26.57 6.88
C TYR A 407 -13.64 -26.12 8.24
N GLU A 408 -12.47 -25.49 8.27
CA GLU A 408 -11.92 -24.96 9.51
C GLU A 408 -12.81 -23.86 10.11
N LEU A 409 -13.38 -22.97 9.29
CA LEU A 409 -14.34 -21.95 9.72
C LEU A 409 -15.56 -22.61 10.37
N ALA A 410 -16.11 -23.65 9.75
CA ALA A 410 -17.25 -24.41 10.31
C ALA A 410 -16.92 -25.03 11.68
N GLN A 411 -15.75 -25.66 11.82
CA GLN A 411 -15.30 -26.24 13.09
C GLN A 411 -15.16 -25.18 14.19
N ARG A 412 -14.62 -23.99 13.85
CA ARG A 412 -14.49 -22.88 14.80
C ARG A 412 -15.86 -22.32 15.22
N LEU A 413 -16.78 -22.16 14.26
CA LEU A 413 -18.15 -21.72 14.53
C LEU A 413 -18.94 -22.69 15.42
N GLN A 414 -18.61 -23.99 15.40
CA GLN A 414 -19.22 -24.99 16.29
C GLN A 414 -18.79 -24.79 17.75
N ILE A 415 -17.53 -24.41 17.98
CA ILE A 415 -16.96 -24.18 19.32
C ILE A 415 -17.45 -22.84 19.90
N LEU A 416 -17.62 -21.81 19.06
CA LEU A 416 -18.04 -20.47 19.46
C LEU A 416 -19.55 -20.35 19.74
N SER A 417 -20.11 -21.24 20.57
CA SER A 417 -21.55 -21.43 20.86
C SER A 417 -22.36 -20.17 21.24
N ASN A 418 -21.70 -19.03 21.47
CA ASN A 418 -22.30 -17.74 21.82
C ASN A 418 -22.75 -16.89 20.63
N LEU A 419 -22.35 -17.22 19.39
CA LEU A 419 -22.93 -16.58 18.21
C LEU A 419 -24.36 -17.09 18.07
N LYS A 420 -25.34 -16.23 18.40
CA LYS A 420 -26.78 -16.48 18.22
C LYS A 420 -26.99 -17.28 16.94
N GLN A 421 -27.80 -18.33 16.99
CA GLN A 421 -28.20 -19.13 15.83
C GLN A 421 -28.84 -18.22 14.78
N THR A 422 -28.02 -17.60 13.94
CA THR A 422 -28.48 -16.83 12.81
C THR A 422 -28.81 -17.82 11.71
N GLU A 423 -29.92 -17.58 11.01
CA GLU A 423 -30.33 -18.32 9.81
C GLU A 423 -29.16 -18.48 8.82
N THR A 424 -28.24 -17.51 8.77
CA THR A 424 -26.99 -17.55 8.01
C THR A 424 -26.05 -18.71 8.38
N LYS A 425 -25.94 -19.06 9.66
CA LYS A 425 -25.11 -20.18 10.13
C LYS A 425 -25.72 -21.53 9.74
N GLN A 426 -27.04 -21.68 9.86
CA GLN A 426 -27.75 -22.90 9.44
C GLN A 426 -27.63 -23.09 7.91
N ASN A 427 -27.84 -22.02 7.16
CA ASN A 427 -27.69 -22.03 5.70
C ASN A 427 -26.27 -22.38 5.26
N TYR A 428 -25.25 -21.96 6.01
CA TYR A 428 -23.86 -22.32 5.71
C TYR A 428 -23.55 -23.81 5.94
N TYR A 429 -24.03 -24.41 7.04
CA TYR A 429 -23.90 -25.86 7.25
C TYR A 429 -24.66 -26.65 6.18
N LEU A 430 -25.86 -26.19 5.81
CA LEU A 430 -26.61 -26.82 4.72
C LEU A 430 -25.85 -26.78 3.39
N LEU A 431 -25.16 -25.68 3.08
CA LEU A 431 -24.29 -25.59 1.89
C LEU A 431 -23.09 -26.53 1.96
N LEU A 432 -22.52 -26.77 3.15
CA LEU A 432 -21.46 -27.77 3.35
C LEU A 432 -21.96 -29.20 3.12
N ASP A 433 -23.16 -29.51 3.60
CA ASP A 433 -23.78 -30.82 3.39
C ASP A 433 -24.15 -31.04 1.91
N ILE A 434 -24.64 -29.99 1.24
CA ILE A 434 -24.87 -30.01 -0.23
C ILE A 434 -23.56 -30.23 -0.98
N TYR A 435 -22.47 -29.57 -0.56
CA TYR A 435 -21.16 -29.78 -1.16
C TYR A 435 -20.70 -31.24 -1.00
N ALA A 436 -20.89 -31.84 0.17
CA ALA A 436 -20.58 -33.24 0.40
C ALA A 436 -21.40 -34.16 -0.54
N PHE A 437 -22.69 -33.90 -0.71
CA PHE A 437 -23.53 -34.60 -1.69
C PHE A 437 -22.95 -34.49 -3.12
N VAL A 438 -22.62 -33.28 -3.57
CA VAL A 438 -22.08 -33.05 -4.93
C VAL A 438 -20.74 -33.75 -5.13
N ASP A 439 -19.88 -33.78 -4.11
CA ASP A 439 -18.61 -34.49 -4.17
C ASP A 439 -18.80 -36.02 -4.27
N TYR A 440 -19.76 -36.60 -3.54
CA TYR A 440 -20.13 -38.02 -3.70
C TYR A 440 -20.78 -38.32 -5.06
N TYR A 441 -21.61 -37.41 -5.58
CA TYR A 441 -22.28 -37.58 -6.87
C TYR A 441 -21.29 -37.61 -8.05
N LEU A 442 -20.27 -36.75 -8.02
CA LEU A 442 -19.27 -36.66 -9.10
C LEU A 442 -18.22 -37.78 -9.04
N ARG A 443 -18.04 -38.44 -7.90
CA ARG A 443 -17.11 -39.57 -7.76
C ARG A 443 -17.71 -40.83 -8.38
N VAL A 444 -16.95 -41.45 -9.29
CA VAL A 444 -17.35 -42.68 -9.97
C VAL A 444 -17.64 -43.78 -8.95
N GLY A 445 -18.84 -44.35 -9.03
CA GLY A 445 -19.24 -45.48 -8.20
C GLY A 445 -19.56 -45.14 -6.74
N GLN A 446 -19.90 -43.88 -6.41
CA GLN A 446 -20.35 -43.48 -5.05
C GLN A 446 -21.80 -42.95 -5.01
N HIS A 447 -22.60 -43.29 -6.03
CA HIS A 447 -24.00 -42.85 -6.14
C HIS A 447 -24.88 -43.31 -4.97
N GLU A 448 -24.57 -44.47 -4.36
CA GLU A 448 -25.30 -45.00 -3.20
C GLU A 448 -25.15 -44.10 -1.96
N ARG A 449 -23.92 -43.63 -1.69
CA ARG A 449 -23.65 -42.68 -0.58
C ARG A 449 -24.22 -41.30 -0.88
N ALA A 450 -24.11 -40.83 -2.13
CA ALA A 450 -24.74 -39.59 -2.57
C ALA A 450 -26.26 -39.63 -2.33
N PHE A 451 -26.89 -40.77 -2.60
CA PHE A 451 -28.33 -40.97 -2.42
C PHE A 451 -28.76 -40.92 -0.94
N ILE A 452 -27.99 -41.54 -0.04
CA ILE A 452 -28.26 -41.48 1.41
C ILE A 452 -28.16 -40.03 1.92
N VAL A 453 -27.08 -39.33 1.56
CA VAL A 453 -26.87 -37.92 1.97
C VAL A 453 -27.98 -37.02 1.43
N LEU A 454 -28.39 -37.22 0.16
CA LEU A 454 -29.48 -36.48 -0.47
C LEU A 454 -30.83 -36.66 0.24
N ARG A 455 -31.10 -37.86 0.78
CA ARG A 455 -32.32 -38.14 1.57
C ARG A 455 -32.26 -37.54 2.97
N GLN A 456 -31.09 -37.61 3.62
CA GLN A 456 -30.87 -37.00 4.93
C GLN A 456 -30.99 -35.47 4.89
N LEU A 457 -30.58 -34.86 3.77
CA LEU A 457 -30.68 -33.42 3.53
C LEU A 457 -32.12 -32.88 3.45
N ARG A 458 -33.12 -33.73 3.16
CA ARG A 458 -34.56 -33.35 3.01
C ARG A 458 -34.79 -32.10 2.14
N LEU A 459 -33.93 -31.91 1.13
CA LEU A 459 -33.98 -30.76 0.24
C LEU A 459 -35.10 -30.84 -0.80
N PHE A 460 -35.65 -32.04 -1.04
CA PHE A 460 -36.71 -32.27 -2.02
C PHE A 460 -37.87 -33.01 -1.35
N PRO A 461 -39.11 -32.79 -1.83
CA PRO A 461 -40.25 -33.52 -1.32
C PRO A 461 -40.14 -34.98 -1.77
N TYR A 462 -40.41 -35.89 -0.83
CA TYR A 462 -40.21 -37.32 -1.01
C TYR A 462 -41.50 -38.05 -0.62
N GLY A 463 -42.47 -38.05 -1.54
CA GLY A 463 -43.80 -38.59 -1.30
C GLY A 463 -44.89 -37.67 -1.83
N LYS A 464 -46.15 -37.96 -1.50
CA LYS A 464 -47.34 -37.18 -1.89
C LYS A 464 -47.86 -36.29 -0.75
N ASP A 465 -46.98 -35.82 0.13
CA ASP A 465 -47.37 -34.96 1.24
C ASP A 465 -47.27 -33.48 0.85
N TYR A 466 -48.42 -32.85 0.64
CA TYR A 466 -48.55 -31.44 0.24
C TYR A 466 -47.88 -30.46 1.23
N ASP A 467 -47.77 -30.83 2.51
CA ASP A 467 -47.11 -30.01 3.53
C ASP A 467 -45.58 -30.01 3.36
N GLU A 468 -44.99 -31.11 2.86
CA GLU A 468 -43.56 -31.19 2.55
C GLU A 468 -43.22 -30.35 1.31
N ASP A 469 -44.08 -30.39 0.28
CA ASP A 469 -43.94 -29.56 -0.92
C ASP A 469 -43.87 -28.07 -0.58
N GLU A 470 -44.73 -27.61 0.33
CA GLU A 470 -44.80 -26.21 0.73
C GLU A 470 -43.60 -25.79 1.60
N GLN A 471 -43.15 -26.67 2.51
CA GLN A 471 -41.93 -26.43 3.30
C GLN A 471 -40.70 -26.32 2.41
N VAL A 472 -40.55 -27.21 1.42
CA VAL A 472 -39.43 -27.18 0.49
C VAL A 472 -39.46 -25.91 -0.37
N ARG A 473 -40.64 -25.47 -0.83
CA ARG A 473 -40.78 -24.19 -1.54
C ARG A 473 -40.39 -23.00 -0.68
N GLN A 474 -40.79 -22.99 0.60
CA GLN A 474 -40.43 -21.94 1.54
C GLN A 474 -38.91 -21.92 1.80
N LEU A 475 -38.24 -23.07 1.85
CA LEU A 475 -36.78 -23.15 1.97
C LEU A 475 -36.05 -22.55 0.75
N PHE A 476 -36.48 -22.87 -0.47
CA PHE A 476 -35.86 -22.32 -1.68
C PHE A 476 -36.22 -20.86 -1.96
N THR A 477 -37.34 -20.35 -1.44
CA THR A 477 -37.72 -18.93 -1.57
C THR A 477 -37.08 -18.04 -0.51
N SER A 478 -36.86 -18.55 0.70
CA SER A 478 -36.18 -17.82 1.78
C SER A 478 -34.66 -17.74 1.56
N ASN A 479 -34.05 -18.81 1.05
CA ASN A 479 -32.61 -18.90 0.90
C ASN A 479 -32.16 -18.60 -0.54
N LYS A 480 -31.65 -17.37 -0.74
CA LYS A 480 -31.11 -16.90 -2.03
C LYS A 480 -30.00 -17.80 -2.61
N TRP A 481 -29.15 -18.39 -1.76
CA TRP A 481 -28.07 -19.26 -2.22
C TRP A 481 -28.62 -20.58 -2.80
N LEU A 482 -29.60 -21.18 -2.10
CA LEU A 482 -30.24 -22.42 -2.57
C LEU A 482 -31.07 -22.18 -3.83
N GLN A 483 -31.73 -21.03 -3.95
CA GLN A 483 -32.50 -20.67 -5.15
C GLN A 483 -31.64 -20.72 -6.43
N GLN A 484 -30.39 -20.28 -6.35
CA GLN A 484 -29.45 -20.29 -7.48
C GLN A 484 -28.99 -21.72 -7.86
N LEU A 485 -28.86 -22.60 -6.85
CA LEU A 485 -28.41 -23.98 -7.05
C LEU A 485 -29.54 -24.94 -7.41
N PHE A 486 -30.79 -24.60 -7.10
CA PHE A 486 -31.95 -25.46 -7.21
C PHE A 486 -32.05 -26.21 -8.55
N PRO A 487 -31.93 -25.57 -9.73
CA PRO A 487 -32.08 -26.28 -11.01
C PRO A 487 -31.01 -27.35 -11.24
N HIS A 488 -29.79 -27.08 -10.80
CA HIS A 488 -28.65 -27.98 -10.97
C HIS A 488 -28.70 -29.11 -9.94
N LEU A 489 -29.11 -28.82 -8.70
CA LEU A 489 -29.31 -29.82 -7.66
C LEU A 489 -30.46 -30.77 -7.99
N CYS A 490 -31.59 -30.27 -8.53
CA CYS A 490 -32.69 -31.11 -9.02
C CYS A 490 -32.22 -32.11 -10.08
N LEU A 491 -31.43 -31.65 -11.06
CA LEU A 491 -30.89 -32.52 -12.11
C LEU A 491 -29.90 -33.55 -11.55
N ALA A 492 -29.05 -33.15 -10.60
CA ALA A 492 -28.14 -34.07 -9.92
C ALA A 492 -28.91 -35.11 -9.10
N ALA A 493 -29.96 -34.70 -8.39
CA ALA A 493 -30.85 -35.59 -7.66
C ALA A 493 -31.52 -36.61 -8.59
N LEU A 494 -32.20 -36.16 -9.66
CA LEU A 494 -32.83 -37.06 -10.64
C LEU A 494 -31.84 -38.07 -11.23
N ARG A 495 -30.63 -37.63 -11.57
CA ARG A 495 -29.57 -38.52 -12.07
C ARG A 495 -29.09 -39.52 -11.02
N THR A 496 -29.00 -39.10 -9.77
CA THR A 496 -28.61 -39.98 -8.65
C THR A 496 -29.67 -41.06 -8.43
N HIS A 497 -30.96 -40.68 -8.40
CA HIS A 497 -32.07 -41.63 -8.32
C HIS A 497 -32.07 -42.62 -9.51
N LEU A 498 -31.87 -42.13 -10.73
CA LEU A 498 -31.81 -42.97 -11.93
C LEU A 498 -30.60 -43.90 -11.94
N ALA A 499 -29.43 -43.44 -11.47
CA ALA A 499 -28.24 -44.29 -11.32
C ALA A 499 -28.46 -45.41 -10.31
N VAL A 500 -29.14 -45.15 -9.20
CA VAL A 500 -29.51 -46.14 -8.16
C VAL A 500 -30.53 -47.16 -8.67
N ILE A 501 -31.44 -46.75 -9.58
CA ILE A 501 -32.38 -47.66 -10.24
C ILE A 501 -31.62 -48.58 -11.23
N GLN A 502 -30.66 -48.03 -11.98
CA GLN A 502 -29.91 -48.77 -13.01
C GLN A 502 -28.78 -49.65 -12.48
N GLN A 503 -28.12 -49.26 -11.39
CA GLN A 503 -27.00 -49.99 -10.80
C GLN A 503 -27.46 -50.79 -9.58
N GLY A 504 -27.34 -52.11 -9.65
CA GLY A 504 -27.40 -52.97 -8.45
C GLY A 504 -26.21 -52.68 -7.53
N SER A 505 -26.40 -52.83 -6.21
CA SER A 505 -25.44 -52.43 -5.18
C SER A 505 -24.03 -52.97 -5.47
N ASN A 506 -23.07 -52.09 -5.70
CA ASN A 506 -21.69 -52.46 -6.05
C ASN A 506 -20.67 -52.01 -4.98
N ILE A 507 -21.11 -51.43 -3.86
CA ILE A 507 -20.25 -50.90 -2.79
C ILE A 507 -20.47 -51.67 -1.49
N SER A 508 -19.41 -51.86 -0.71
CA SER A 508 -19.49 -52.28 0.70
C SER A 508 -19.97 -51.10 1.57
N LEU A 509 -21.27 -51.01 1.81
CA LEU A 509 -21.86 -50.10 2.81
C LEU A 509 -21.81 -50.76 4.21
N ASN A 510 -21.88 -49.96 5.27
CA ASN A 510 -22.07 -50.49 6.63
C ASN A 510 -23.49 -51.09 6.76
N GLU A 511 -23.74 -52.03 7.68
CA GLU A 511 -25.05 -52.71 7.81
C GLU A 511 -26.23 -51.72 7.96
N GLU A 512 -26.06 -50.62 8.71
CA GLU A 512 -27.09 -49.57 8.83
C GLU A 512 -27.31 -48.78 7.54
N GLU A 513 -26.24 -48.42 6.83
CA GLU A 513 -26.29 -47.69 5.56
C GLU A 513 -26.90 -48.57 4.45
N GLN A 514 -26.59 -49.88 4.48
CA GLN A 514 -27.13 -50.86 3.54
C GLN A 514 -28.65 -51.03 3.72
N ASN A 515 -29.11 -51.08 4.98
CA ASN A 515 -30.55 -51.15 5.29
C ASN A 515 -31.28 -49.86 4.88
N GLN A 516 -30.67 -48.68 5.10
CA GLN A 516 -31.22 -47.40 4.64
C GLN A 516 -31.25 -47.31 3.11
N TYR A 517 -30.20 -47.77 2.44
CA TYR A 517 -30.11 -47.81 0.99
C TYR A 517 -31.20 -48.69 0.37
N GLU A 518 -31.37 -49.92 0.86
CA GLU A 518 -32.41 -50.84 0.38
C GLU A 518 -33.82 -50.31 0.63
N PHE A 519 -34.05 -49.63 1.76
CA PHE A 519 -35.33 -48.96 2.02
C PHE A 519 -35.61 -47.85 1.01
N TYR A 520 -34.64 -46.96 0.77
CA TYR A 520 -34.81 -45.84 -0.16
C TYR A 520 -34.80 -46.27 -1.64
N ARG A 521 -34.11 -47.35 -1.99
CA ARG A 521 -34.10 -47.91 -3.35
C ARG A 521 -35.50 -48.33 -3.80
N ARG A 522 -36.31 -48.89 -2.88
CA ARG A 522 -37.70 -49.28 -3.15
C ARG A 522 -38.63 -48.09 -3.44
N THR A 523 -38.34 -46.92 -2.87
CA THR A 523 -39.15 -45.71 -3.09
C THR A 523 -38.60 -44.83 -4.22
N ALA A 524 -37.36 -45.07 -4.66
CA ALA A 524 -36.65 -44.26 -5.65
C ALA A 524 -37.43 -43.98 -6.95
N PRO A 525 -38.20 -44.92 -7.55
CA PRO A 525 -38.98 -44.65 -8.76
C PRO A 525 -40.12 -43.66 -8.52
N ILE A 526 -40.83 -43.80 -7.40
CA ILE A 526 -41.94 -42.94 -6.99
C ILE A 526 -41.42 -41.54 -6.65
N ASP A 527 -40.31 -41.50 -5.92
CA ASP A 527 -39.61 -40.26 -5.56
C ASP A 527 -39.14 -39.50 -6.82
N LEU A 528 -38.65 -40.21 -7.84
CA LEU A 528 -38.18 -39.61 -9.09
C LEU A 528 -39.32 -38.93 -9.86
N ILE A 529 -40.49 -39.57 -9.93
CA ILE A 529 -41.68 -38.99 -10.58
C ILE A 529 -42.15 -37.74 -9.84
N HIS A 530 -42.24 -37.79 -8.51
CA HIS A 530 -42.64 -36.63 -7.71
C HIS A 530 -41.64 -35.47 -7.79
N LEU A 531 -40.35 -35.76 -7.79
CA LEU A 531 -39.32 -34.74 -7.91
C LEU A 531 -39.34 -34.06 -9.29
N ALA A 532 -39.72 -34.80 -10.34
CA ALA A 532 -39.92 -34.24 -11.67
C ALA A 532 -41.20 -33.40 -11.79
N GLU A 533 -42.31 -33.86 -11.21
CA GLU A 533 -43.55 -33.08 -11.11
C GLU A 533 -43.29 -31.76 -10.36
N PHE A 534 -42.58 -31.82 -9.23
CA PHE A 534 -42.18 -30.66 -8.46
C PHE A 534 -41.29 -29.70 -9.27
N ALA A 535 -40.34 -30.22 -10.05
CA ALA A 535 -39.50 -29.41 -10.92
C ALA A 535 -40.32 -28.70 -12.03
N HIS A 536 -41.33 -29.36 -12.60
CA HIS A 536 -42.27 -28.76 -13.55
C HIS A 536 -43.15 -27.68 -12.92
N MET A 537 -43.60 -27.89 -11.68
CA MET A 537 -44.32 -26.86 -10.91
C MET A 537 -43.47 -25.60 -10.69
N GLN A 538 -42.14 -25.76 -10.61
CA GLN A 538 -41.17 -24.66 -10.45
C GLN A 538 -40.50 -24.27 -11.78
N SER A 539 -41.14 -24.54 -12.93
CA SER A 539 -40.58 -24.33 -14.28
C SER A 539 -40.00 -22.94 -14.56
N GLN A 540 -40.42 -21.91 -13.80
CA GLN A 540 -39.87 -20.55 -13.88
C GLN A 540 -38.39 -20.45 -13.48
N LEU A 541 -37.89 -21.40 -12.67
CA LEU A 541 -36.50 -21.46 -12.21
C LEU A 541 -35.58 -22.23 -13.17
N PHE A 542 -36.13 -22.92 -14.17
CA PHE A 542 -35.38 -23.79 -15.07
C PHE A 542 -35.23 -23.18 -16.47
N THR A 543 -34.10 -23.45 -17.11
CA THR A 543 -33.92 -23.20 -18.55
C THR A 543 -34.66 -24.25 -19.39
N ARG A 544 -35.03 -23.89 -20.63
CA ARG A 544 -35.70 -24.83 -21.57
C ARG A 544 -34.90 -26.12 -21.82
N THR A 545 -33.57 -26.06 -21.76
CA THR A 545 -32.69 -27.22 -21.93
C THR A 545 -32.68 -28.12 -20.70
N GLN A 546 -32.76 -27.55 -19.50
CA GLN A 546 -32.87 -28.31 -18.25
C GLN A 546 -34.22 -29.02 -18.15
N LEU A 547 -35.34 -28.36 -18.49
CA LEU A 547 -36.66 -29.00 -18.53
C LEU A 547 -36.71 -30.19 -19.50
N ARG A 548 -36.17 -30.03 -20.72
CA ARG A 548 -36.04 -31.16 -21.68
C ARG A 548 -35.17 -32.30 -21.16
N SER A 549 -34.20 -32.00 -20.30
CA SER A 549 -33.34 -33.04 -19.68
C SER A 549 -34.11 -33.79 -18.60
N ILE A 550 -34.94 -33.08 -17.82
CA ILE A 550 -35.86 -33.68 -16.84
C ILE A 550 -36.84 -34.61 -17.55
N ASP A 551 -37.48 -34.15 -18.64
CA ASP A 551 -38.43 -34.96 -19.41
C ASP A 551 -37.81 -36.28 -19.91
N ARG A 552 -36.57 -36.22 -20.44
CA ARG A 552 -35.83 -37.42 -20.87
C ARG A 552 -35.49 -38.37 -19.72
N LEU A 553 -35.14 -37.83 -18.54
CA LEU A 553 -34.84 -38.65 -17.35
C LEU A 553 -36.12 -39.33 -16.83
N CYS A 554 -37.27 -38.66 -16.90
CA CYS A 554 -38.57 -39.25 -16.57
C CYS A 554 -38.99 -40.33 -17.55
N GLU A 555 -38.82 -40.09 -18.86
CA GLU A 555 -39.07 -41.12 -19.88
C GLU A 555 -38.22 -42.37 -19.66
N GLN A 556 -36.94 -42.20 -19.31
CA GLN A 556 -36.07 -43.31 -18.95
C GLN A 556 -36.55 -44.02 -17.67
N ALA A 557 -36.93 -43.29 -16.62
CA ALA A 557 -37.41 -43.89 -15.38
C ALA A 557 -38.72 -44.68 -15.58
N ASN A 558 -39.66 -44.17 -16.39
CA ASN A 558 -40.90 -44.87 -16.71
C ASN A 558 -40.64 -46.18 -17.48
N GLN A 559 -39.66 -46.22 -18.38
CA GLN A 559 -39.26 -47.44 -19.06
C GLN A 559 -38.75 -48.53 -18.10
N TYR A 560 -38.08 -48.16 -17.00
CA TYR A 560 -37.64 -49.12 -15.98
C TYR A 560 -38.77 -49.52 -15.02
N HIS A 561 -39.67 -48.60 -14.68
CA HIS A 561 -40.84 -48.91 -13.85
C HIS A 561 -41.78 -49.91 -14.54
N ASP A 562 -41.99 -49.76 -15.84
CA ASP A 562 -42.80 -50.69 -16.64
C ASP A 562 -42.11 -52.06 -16.81
N GLN A 563 -40.77 -52.12 -16.85
CA GLN A 563 -40.00 -53.38 -16.92
C GLN A 563 -40.00 -54.16 -15.59
N ASP A 564 -39.95 -53.49 -14.44
CA ASP A 564 -40.04 -54.14 -13.12
C ASP A 564 -41.48 -54.61 -12.81
N MET A 565 -42.50 -53.93 -13.35
CA MET A 565 -43.91 -54.34 -13.25
C MET A 565 -44.27 -55.52 -14.15
N GLU A 566 -43.52 -55.80 -15.23
CA GLU A 566 -43.66 -57.05 -16.02
C GLU A 566 -42.94 -58.25 -15.37
N PHE A 567 -42.11 -58.03 -14.35
CA PHE A 567 -41.36 -59.08 -13.63
C PHE A 567 -42.01 -59.52 -12.30
N HIS A 568 -43.01 -58.80 -11.81
CA HIS A 568 -43.87 -59.14 -10.66
C HIS A 568 -45.23 -59.67 -11.10
#